data_AF-A0A1V6D7E2-F1
#
_entry.id   AF-A0A1V6D7E2-F1
#
_cell.length_a   1.000
_cell.length_b   1.000
_cell.length_c   1.000
_cell.angle_alpha   90.00
_cell.angle_beta   90.00
_cell.angle_gamma   90.00
#
_symmetry.space_group_name_H-M   'P 1'
#
loop_
_entity.id
_entity.type
_entity.pdbx_description
1 polymer ?
#
loop_
_entity_poly.entity_id
_entity_poly.type
_entity_poly.pdbx_seq_one_letter_code
_entity_poly.pdbx_strand_id
1 'polypeptide(L)'
;MVFAVHPANTMEIARLEQARELFSLLARSWKPFSGADSPVRRYAPFASDPAAKLFHEKVLQLSQCGPITRKKTSAEVIAAVALDPQGIAFVDYTAIPKDNKAIKVLGIVTDKGIVRPEPKTILDGTWPISQQYYLYVNPKASETAKDFAKFIVSGACAEVFRKHGMVPAPPQKLEFPAAATQPAGNSSQ
;
A
#
# COMPACT_ATOMS: atom_id res chain seq x y z
N MET A 1 0.90 1.43 -0.34
CA MET A 1 1.77 2.53 -0.84
C MET A 1 2.33 3.30 0.36
N VAL A 2 3.47 3.94 0.21
CA VAL A 2 4.04 4.87 1.20
C VAL A 2 4.53 6.15 0.55
N PHE A 3 4.74 7.20 1.36
CA PHE A 3 5.49 8.39 0.96
C PHE A 3 6.93 8.28 1.42
N ALA A 4 7.85 8.69 0.55
CA ALA A 4 9.28 8.63 0.79
C ALA A 4 9.92 9.97 0.46
N VAL A 5 10.91 10.36 1.25
CA VAL A 5 11.77 11.52 1.03
C VAL A 5 13.22 11.10 1.15
N HIS A 6 14.13 11.96 0.69
CA HIS A 6 15.56 11.75 0.94
C HIS A 6 15.88 11.78 2.45
N PRO A 7 16.84 10.98 2.96
CA PRO A 7 17.16 10.91 4.39
C PRO A 7 17.51 12.26 5.05
N ALA A 8 18.10 13.19 4.29
CA ALA A 8 18.43 14.54 4.75
C ALA A 8 17.23 15.47 4.95
N ASN A 9 16.04 15.11 4.45
CA ASN A 9 14.83 15.87 4.71
C ASN A 9 14.38 15.68 6.16
N THR A 10 14.01 16.77 6.85
CA THR A 10 13.66 16.76 8.27
C THR A 10 12.25 16.25 8.55
N MET A 11 11.40 16.10 7.52
CA MET A 11 10.07 15.51 7.70
C MET A 11 10.17 14.03 8.08
N GLU A 12 9.49 13.68 9.17
CA GLU A 12 9.34 12.29 9.64
C GLU A 12 7.91 11.75 9.44
N ILE A 13 6.94 12.67 9.39
CA ILE A 13 5.51 12.37 9.32
C ILE A 13 4.83 13.36 8.38
N ALA A 14 3.69 12.95 7.82
CA ALA A 14 2.82 13.79 7.03
C ALA A 14 1.36 13.55 7.40
N ARG A 15 0.55 14.60 7.39
CA ARG A 15 -0.90 14.48 7.23
C ARG A 15 -1.23 14.18 5.77
N LEU A 16 -2.38 13.56 5.52
CA LEU A 16 -2.82 13.24 4.17
C LEU A 16 -3.03 14.51 3.33
N GLU A 17 -3.47 15.59 3.97
CA GLU A 17 -3.63 16.92 3.37
C GLU A 17 -2.28 17.51 2.96
N GLN A 18 -1.25 17.39 3.81
CA GLN A 18 0.10 17.84 3.48
C GLN A 18 0.67 17.04 2.31
N ALA A 19 0.43 15.73 2.27
CA ALA A 19 0.83 14.92 1.12
C ALA A 19 0.11 15.37 -0.16
N ARG A 20 -1.21 15.63 -0.12
CA ARG A 20 -1.96 16.17 -1.27
C ARG A 20 -1.35 17.49 -1.77
N GLU A 21 -1.04 18.40 -0.86
CA GLU A 21 -0.44 19.69 -1.19
C GLU A 21 0.93 19.51 -1.85
N LEU A 22 1.80 18.68 -1.24
CA LEU A 22 3.13 18.33 -1.73
C LEU A 22 3.12 17.74 -3.13
N PHE A 23 2.09 16.97 -3.51
CA PHE A 23 1.95 16.41 -4.86
C PHE A 23 1.13 17.27 -5.84
N SER A 24 0.47 18.32 -5.38
CA SER A 24 -0.26 19.29 -6.21
C SER A 24 0.64 20.39 -6.77
N LEU A 25 0.08 21.30 -7.57
CA LEU A 25 0.76 22.51 -8.05
C LEU A 25 1.03 23.57 -6.95
N LEU A 26 0.42 23.41 -5.76
CA LEU A 26 0.48 24.40 -4.68
C LEU A 26 1.85 24.41 -3.98
N ALA A 27 2.40 23.24 -3.68
CA ALA A 27 3.66 23.13 -2.95
C ALA A 27 4.89 23.29 -3.86
N ARG A 28 5.36 24.51 -4.09
CA ARG A 28 6.59 24.73 -4.87
C ARG A 28 7.87 24.65 -4.03
N SER A 29 7.76 24.82 -2.71
CA SER A 29 8.88 24.86 -1.78
C SER A 29 8.63 23.98 -0.56
N TRP A 30 9.71 23.44 0.00
CA TRP A 30 9.74 22.69 1.25
C TRP A 30 9.51 23.56 2.49
N LYS A 31 9.64 24.88 2.38
CA LYS A 31 9.60 25.84 3.50
C LYS A 31 8.38 25.67 4.43
N PRO A 32 7.13 25.48 3.94
CA PRO A 32 5.98 25.28 4.82
C PRO A 32 5.93 23.92 5.53
N PHE A 33 6.76 22.95 5.11
CA PHE A 33 6.67 21.56 5.53
C PHE A 33 7.86 21.11 6.38
N SER A 34 9.08 21.42 5.91
CA SER A 34 10.34 21.03 6.55
C SER A 34 11.20 22.23 6.98
N GLY A 35 10.77 23.45 6.65
CA GLY A 35 11.51 24.70 6.91
C GLY A 35 12.63 25.00 5.90
N ALA A 36 13.00 24.04 5.06
CA ALA A 36 14.06 24.24 4.06
C ALA A 36 13.55 25.10 2.89
N ASP A 37 14.24 26.20 2.59
CA ASP A 37 13.90 27.04 1.43
C ASP A 37 14.48 26.45 0.14
N SER A 38 13.89 25.34 -0.29
CA SER A 38 14.32 24.57 -1.46
C SER A 38 13.10 24.06 -2.23
N PRO A 39 13.19 23.88 -3.56
CA PRO A 39 12.05 23.46 -4.35
C PRO A 39 11.64 22.02 -4.05
N VAL A 40 10.36 21.69 -4.23
CA VAL A 40 9.85 20.31 -4.10
C VAL A 40 9.99 19.58 -5.44
N ARG A 41 10.81 18.53 -5.49
CA ARG A 41 10.91 17.63 -6.66
C ARG A 41 10.13 16.35 -6.42
N ARG A 42 9.15 16.09 -7.29
CA ARG A 42 8.22 14.96 -7.12
C ARG A 42 8.61 13.81 -8.02
N TYR A 43 8.59 12.60 -7.48
CA TYR A 43 8.82 11.36 -8.21
C TYR A 43 7.66 10.38 -8.02
N ALA A 44 7.34 9.64 -9.07
CA ALA A 44 6.32 8.61 -9.03
C ALA A 44 6.61 7.48 -10.01
N PRO A 45 6.12 6.26 -9.77
CA PRO A 45 6.17 5.23 -10.78
C PRO A 45 5.16 5.52 -11.92
N PHE A 46 5.27 4.79 -13.02
CA PHE A 46 4.27 4.79 -14.09
C PHE A 46 2.95 4.18 -13.62
N ALA A 47 1.88 4.45 -14.36
CA ALA A 47 0.52 4.01 -14.01
C ALA A 47 0.35 2.48 -13.93
N SER A 48 1.29 1.71 -14.50
CA SER A 48 1.33 0.24 -14.39
C SER A 48 1.74 -0.26 -13.00
N ASP A 49 2.33 0.60 -12.16
CA ASP A 49 2.72 0.25 -10.79
C ASP A 49 1.50 0.37 -9.85
N PRO A 50 1.23 -0.63 -8.98
CA PRO A 50 0.10 -0.60 -8.06
C PRO A 50 0.02 0.65 -7.19
N ALA A 51 1.16 1.25 -6.82
CA ALA A 51 1.20 2.46 -6.02
C ALA A 51 0.59 3.67 -6.74
N ALA A 52 0.74 3.76 -8.07
CA ALA A 52 0.18 4.88 -8.85
C ALA A 52 -1.35 4.86 -8.84
N LYS A 53 -1.95 3.68 -9.03
CA LYS A 53 -3.41 3.52 -8.93
C LYS A 53 -3.91 3.93 -7.55
N LEU A 54 -3.29 3.39 -6.50
CA LEU A 54 -3.70 3.64 -5.12
C LEU A 54 -3.55 5.12 -4.71
N PHE A 55 -2.48 5.78 -5.19
CA PHE A 55 -2.28 7.21 -4.99
C PHE A 55 -3.44 8.03 -5.56
N HIS A 56 -3.85 7.74 -6.80
CA HIS A 56 -4.90 8.49 -7.46
C HIS A 56 -6.29 8.23 -6.89
N GLU A 57 -6.53 7.05 -6.35
CA GLU A 57 -7.80 6.71 -5.67
C GLU A 57 -7.91 7.32 -4.27
N LYS A 58 -6.82 7.34 -3.48
CA LYS A 58 -6.88 7.70 -2.05
C LYS A 58 -6.33 9.09 -1.73
N VAL A 59 -5.40 9.59 -2.53
CA VAL A 59 -4.65 10.80 -2.20
C VAL A 59 -5.05 11.95 -3.11
N LEU A 60 -4.68 11.90 -4.39
CA LEU A 60 -4.83 13.03 -5.30
C LEU A 60 -5.08 12.56 -6.73
N GLN A 61 -6.14 13.06 -7.36
CA GLN A 61 -6.45 12.73 -8.74
C GLN A 61 -5.32 13.17 -9.68
N LEU A 62 -5.12 12.42 -10.77
CA LEU A 62 -4.04 12.71 -11.72
C LEU A 62 -4.11 14.13 -12.28
N SER A 63 -5.32 14.63 -12.55
CA SER A 63 -5.57 16.00 -13.06
C SER A 63 -5.17 17.12 -12.10
N GLN A 64 -5.02 16.81 -10.82
CA GLN A 64 -4.66 17.78 -9.77
C GLN A 64 -3.17 17.72 -9.40
N CYS A 65 -2.43 16.75 -9.95
CA CYS A 65 -1.01 16.59 -9.69
C CYS A 65 -0.19 17.72 -10.33
N GLY A 66 0.83 18.19 -9.62
CA GLY A 66 1.86 19.04 -10.21
C GLY A 66 2.78 18.26 -11.15
N PRO A 67 3.82 18.90 -11.73
CA PRO A 67 4.86 18.22 -12.49
C PRO A 67 5.53 17.14 -11.65
N ILE A 68 5.53 15.91 -12.17
CA ILE A 68 6.11 14.73 -11.52
C ILE A 68 7.05 14.05 -12.49
N THR A 69 8.28 13.78 -12.05
CA THR A 69 9.22 12.94 -12.78
C THR A 69 8.82 11.48 -12.60
N ARG A 70 8.47 10.81 -13.69
CA ARG A 70 8.04 9.42 -13.63
C ARG A 70 9.16 8.43 -13.95
N LYS A 71 9.15 7.30 -13.25
CA LYS A 71 10.05 6.14 -13.48
C LYS A 71 9.23 4.88 -13.72
N LYS A 72 9.83 3.83 -14.28
CA LYS A 72 9.07 2.63 -14.67
C LYS A 72 8.56 1.86 -13.45
N THR A 73 9.34 1.82 -12.38
CA THR A 73 9.04 1.02 -11.18
C THR A 73 9.23 1.83 -9.90
N SER A 74 8.57 1.42 -8.82
CA SER A 74 8.82 1.94 -7.47
C SER A 74 10.30 1.85 -7.06
N ALA A 75 11.02 0.80 -7.46
CA ALA A 75 12.46 0.67 -7.17
C ALA A 75 13.31 1.76 -7.84
N GLU A 76 13.00 2.10 -9.10
CA GLU A 76 13.68 3.22 -9.80
C GLU A 76 13.34 4.58 -9.18
N VAL A 77 12.13 4.75 -8.66
CA VAL A 77 11.74 5.96 -7.91
C VAL A 77 12.52 6.07 -6.60
N ILE A 78 12.66 4.97 -5.85
CA ILE A 78 13.46 4.92 -4.62
C ILE A 78 14.91 5.33 -4.93
N ALA A 79 15.50 4.78 -5.99
CA ALA A 79 16.86 5.14 -6.41
C ALA A 79 16.99 6.62 -6.80
N ALA A 80 15.97 7.20 -7.46
CA ALA A 80 15.96 8.61 -7.79
C ALA A 80 15.88 9.52 -6.55
N VAL A 81 15.01 9.21 -5.60
CA VAL A 81 14.87 9.99 -4.35
C VAL A 81 16.13 9.87 -3.48
N ALA A 82 16.78 8.71 -3.46
CA ALA A 82 18.03 8.51 -2.74
C ALA A 82 19.18 9.42 -3.22
N LEU A 83 19.12 9.90 -4.47
CA LEU A 83 20.10 10.82 -5.07
C LEU A 83 19.65 12.28 -5.04
N ASP A 84 18.44 12.56 -4.54
CA ASP A 84 17.84 13.88 -4.59
C ASP A 84 17.40 14.36 -3.19
N PRO A 85 18.21 15.19 -2.50
CA PRO A 85 17.86 15.78 -1.20
C PRO A 85 16.53 16.54 -1.13
N GLN A 86 15.98 16.94 -2.28
CA GLN A 86 14.73 17.70 -2.37
C GLN A 86 13.56 16.85 -2.90
N GLY A 87 13.82 15.54 -3.07
CA GLY A 87 12.88 14.58 -3.61
C GLY A 87 11.80 14.17 -2.61
N ILE A 88 10.56 14.13 -3.08
CA ILE A 88 9.43 13.41 -2.48
C ILE A 88 8.87 12.41 -3.49
N ALA A 89 8.49 11.24 -3.02
CA ALA A 89 7.87 10.21 -3.82
C ALA A 89 6.72 9.53 -3.11
N PHE A 90 5.86 8.89 -3.91
CA PHE A 90 5.06 7.77 -3.46
C PHE A 90 5.52 6.50 -4.17
N VAL A 91 5.59 5.40 -3.44
CA VAL A 91 6.09 4.10 -3.93
C VAL A 91 5.31 2.94 -3.33
N ASP A 92 5.40 1.77 -3.97
CA ASP A 92 4.96 0.52 -3.39
C ASP A 92 5.80 0.21 -2.15
N TYR A 93 5.14 -0.16 -1.06
CA TYR A 93 5.79 -0.56 0.19
C TYR A 93 6.69 -1.79 -0.02
N THR A 94 6.24 -2.74 -0.83
CA THR A 94 6.94 -4.01 -1.07
C THR A 94 8.21 -3.85 -1.91
N ALA A 95 8.36 -2.71 -2.61
CA ALA A 95 9.57 -2.39 -3.35
C ALA A 95 10.71 -1.88 -2.46
N ILE A 96 10.45 -1.63 -1.16
CA ILE A 96 11.44 -1.13 -0.21
C ILE A 96 12.23 -2.32 0.37
N PRO A 97 13.57 -2.35 0.21
CA PRO A 97 14.40 -3.39 0.83
C PRO A 97 14.26 -3.39 2.36
N LYS A 98 14.35 -4.57 2.98
CA LYS A 98 14.25 -4.71 4.45
C LYS A 98 15.32 -3.91 5.20
N ASP A 99 16.49 -3.76 4.60
CA ASP A 99 17.65 -3.02 5.07
C ASP A 99 17.75 -1.61 4.47
N ASN A 100 16.64 -1.07 3.93
CA ASN A 100 16.60 0.25 3.32
C ASN A 100 17.16 1.34 4.25
N LYS A 101 18.23 1.99 3.76
CA LYS A 101 18.79 3.23 4.32
C LYS A 101 18.80 4.38 3.29
N ALA A 102 18.35 4.09 2.07
CA ALA A 102 18.47 5.00 0.93
C ALA A 102 17.41 6.11 0.96
N ILE A 103 16.24 5.82 1.54
CA ILE A 103 15.13 6.77 1.66
C ILE A 103 14.55 6.74 3.07
N LYS A 104 13.94 7.85 3.46
CA LYS A 104 13.15 7.99 4.68
C LYS A 104 11.67 7.85 4.34
N VAL A 105 10.99 6.88 4.96
CA VAL A 105 9.56 6.65 4.79
C VAL A 105 8.79 7.45 5.84
N LEU A 106 7.84 8.27 5.38
CA LEU A 106 7.04 9.12 6.26
C LEU A 106 5.96 8.31 6.97
N GLY A 107 5.79 8.55 8.27
CA GLY A 107 4.58 8.14 9.00
C GLY A 107 3.38 8.98 8.57
N ILE A 108 2.17 8.42 8.71
CA ILE A 108 0.94 9.17 8.48
C ILE A 108 0.28 9.51 9.81
N VAL A 109 -0.05 10.78 9.99
CA VAL A 109 -0.86 11.24 11.13
C VAL A 109 -2.32 10.89 10.85
N THR A 110 -2.96 10.17 11.78
CA THR A 110 -4.37 9.82 11.78
C THR A 110 -5.05 10.36 13.05
N ASP A 111 -6.37 10.16 13.14
CA ASP A 111 -7.17 10.39 14.35
C ASP A 111 -6.67 9.58 15.56
N LYS A 112 -6.06 8.42 15.32
CA LYS A 112 -5.52 7.51 16.36
C LYS A 112 -4.03 7.73 16.65
N GLY A 113 -3.41 8.76 16.07
CA GLY A 113 -2.00 9.09 16.25
C GLY A 113 -1.16 8.85 15.01
N ILE A 114 0.15 8.67 15.19
CA ILE A 114 1.09 8.47 14.07
C ILE A 114 1.18 6.98 13.77
N VAL A 115 0.81 6.59 12.54
CA VAL A 115 0.94 5.22 12.05
C VAL A 115 2.15 5.15 11.12
N ARG A 116 2.98 4.12 11.25
CA ARG A 116 4.11 3.83 10.35
C ARG A 116 3.76 2.62 9.47
N PRO A 117 4.29 2.53 8.24
CA PRO A 117 4.00 1.42 7.35
C PRO A 117 4.80 0.19 7.75
N GLU A 118 4.11 -0.82 8.24
CA GLU A 118 4.67 -2.09 8.68
C GLU A 118 3.73 -3.22 8.25
N PRO A 119 4.19 -4.48 8.17
CA PRO A 119 3.31 -5.58 7.79
C PRO A 119 2.08 -5.66 8.70
N LYS A 120 2.27 -5.44 10.00
CA LYS A 120 1.18 -5.42 10.98
C LYS A 120 0.15 -4.32 10.68
N THR A 121 0.59 -3.08 10.55
CA THR A 121 -0.31 -1.92 10.33
C THR A 121 -1.00 -1.94 8.97
N ILE A 122 -0.37 -2.59 7.98
CA ILE A 122 -0.97 -2.80 6.65
C ILE A 122 -2.05 -3.88 6.71
N LEU A 123 -1.77 -4.99 7.40
CA LEU A 123 -2.69 -6.13 7.50
C LEU A 123 -3.92 -5.81 8.35
N ASP A 124 -3.74 -5.14 9.49
CA ASP A 124 -4.84 -4.76 10.38
C ASP A 124 -5.65 -3.53 9.89
N GLY A 125 -5.21 -2.89 8.80
CA GLY A 125 -5.89 -1.77 8.16
C GLY A 125 -5.68 -0.42 8.85
N THR A 126 -4.82 -0.33 9.86
CA THR A 126 -4.50 0.93 10.53
C THR A 126 -3.67 1.87 9.65
N TRP A 127 -2.87 1.34 8.71
CA TRP A 127 -2.19 2.13 7.70
C TRP A 127 -3.20 2.66 6.65
N PRO A 128 -3.41 3.98 6.53
CA PRO A 128 -4.58 4.53 5.83
C PRO A 128 -4.49 4.48 4.30
N ILE A 129 -3.29 4.29 3.75
CA ILE A 129 -3.02 4.26 2.30
C ILE A 129 -2.59 2.85 1.82
N SER A 130 -3.29 1.84 2.35
CA SER A 130 -3.32 0.46 1.85
C SER A 130 -4.69 0.12 1.21
N GLN A 131 -4.73 -1.01 0.51
CA GLN A 131 -5.95 -1.65 0.05
C GLN A 131 -5.92 -3.11 0.51
N GLN A 132 -6.96 -3.52 1.21
CA GLN A 132 -7.15 -4.91 1.63
C GLN A 132 -7.89 -5.69 0.53
N TYR A 133 -7.45 -6.92 0.31
CA TYR A 133 -8.11 -7.85 -0.60
C TYR A 133 -8.72 -9.00 0.21
N TYR A 134 -10.00 -9.25 -0.02
CA TYR A 134 -10.75 -10.29 0.66
C TYR A 134 -11.19 -11.35 -0.35
N LEU A 135 -10.98 -12.62 0.00
CA LEU A 135 -11.52 -13.76 -0.73
C LEU A 135 -12.69 -14.32 0.07
N TYR A 136 -13.89 -14.21 -0.48
CA TYR A 136 -15.10 -14.81 0.10
C TYR A 136 -15.41 -16.11 -0.63
N VAL A 137 -15.56 -17.20 0.12
CA VAL A 137 -15.97 -18.49 -0.42
C VAL A 137 -17.26 -18.92 0.25
N ASN A 138 -18.26 -19.24 -0.58
CA ASN A 138 -19.52 -19.77 -0.08
C ASN A 138 -19.28 -21.14 0.59
N PRO A 139 -19.85 -21.41 1.76
CA PRO A 139 -19.78 -22.74 2.38
C PRO A 139 -20.23 -23.90 1.47
N LYS A 140 -21.16 -23.62 0.55
CA LYS A 140 -21.69 -24.55 -0.44
C LYS A 140 -20.92 -24.54 -1.77
N ALA A 141 -19.77 -23.87 -1.86
CA ALA A 141 -18.94 -23.88 -3.06
C ALA A 141 -18.42 -25.29 -3.36
N SER A 142 -17.96 -25.50 -4.60
CA SER A 142 -17.31 -26.75 -4.98
C SER A 142 -16.06 -27.02 -4.15
N GLU A 143 -15.69 -28.29 -4.00
CA GLU A 143 -14.46 -28.65 -3.28
C GLU A 143 -13.22 -28.01 -3.91
N THR A 144 -13.16 -27.91 -5.24
CA THR A 144 -12.09 -27.18 -5.94
C THR A 144 -11.97 -25.71 -5.51
N ALA A 145 -13.10 -25.01 -5.34
CA ALA A 145 -13.08 -23.62 -4.88
C ALA A 145 -12.62 -23.51 -3.42
N LYS A 146 -13.05 -24.44 -2.57
CA LYS A 146 -12.61 -24.53 -1.16
C LYS A 146 -11.12 -24.81 -1.08
N ASP A 147 -10.60 -25.74 -1.88
CA ASP A 147 -9.18 -26.10 -1.91
C ASP A 147 -8.33 -24.98 -2.46
N PHE A 148 -8.80 -24.26 -3.48
CA PHE A 148 -8.14 -23.03 -3.94
C PHE A 148 -8.03 -21.99 -2.82
N ALA A 149 -9.10 -21.76 -2.06
CA ALA A 149 -9.05 -20.82 -0.93
C ALA A 149 -8.11 -21.27 0.18
N LYS A 150 -8.11 -22.56 0.54
CA LYS A 150 -7.13 -23.14 1.48
C LYS A 150 -5.70 -22.94 0.98
N PHE A 151 -5.44 -23.16 -0.31
CA PHE A 151 -4.13 -22.95 -0.91
C PHE A 151 -3.68 -21.48 -0.78
N ILE A 152 -4.55 -20.54 -1.13
CA ILE A 152 -4.27 -19.09 -1.02
C ILE A 152 -3.90 -18.69 0.41
N VAL A 153 -4.60 -19.20 1.43
CA VAL A 153 -4.35 -18.85 2.84
C VAL A 153 -3.32 -19.74 3.55
N SER A 154 -2.77 -20.75 2.86
CA SER A 154 -1.77 -21.67 3.43
C SER A 154 -0.40 -21.03 3.70
N GLY A 155 -0.15 -19.86 3.10
CA GLY A 155 1.17 -19.22 3.06
C GLY A 155 2.01 -19.59 1.85
N ALA A 156 1.63 -20.62 1.07
CA ALA A 156 2.36 -21.04 -0.14
C ALA A 156 2.49 -19.93 -1.20
N CYS A 157 1.54 -18.98 -1.24
CA CYS A 157 1.55 -17.86 -2.19
C CYS A 157 2.34 -16.63 -1.71
N ALA A 158 2.99 -16.68 -0.54
CA ALA A 158 3.58 -15.49 0.08
C ALA A 158 4.61 -14.77 -0.81
N GLU A 159 5.49 -15.52 -1.49
CA GLU A 159 6.48 -14.92 -2.41
C GLU A 159 5.83 -14.33 -3.66
N VAL A 160 4.80 -14.98 -4.18
CA VAL A 160 4.04 -14.47 -5.34
C VAL A 160 3.35 -13.15 -4.98
N PHE A 161 2.74 -13.08 -3.80
CA PHE A 161 2.14 -11.85 -3.30
C PHE A 161 3.16 -10.72 -3.18
N ARG A 162 4.34 -10.98 -2.61
CA ARG A 162 5.40 -9.96 -2.53
C ARG A 162 5.87 -9.50 -3.91
N LYS A 163 6.06 -10.43 -4.85
CA LYS A 163 6.43 -10.12 -6.24
C LYS A 163 5.43 -9.18 -6.92
N HIS A 164 4.16 -9.25 -6.53
CA HIS A 164 3.08 -8.47 -7.11
C HIS A 164 2.59 -7.30 -6.24
N GLY A 165 3.40 -6.81 -5.31
CA GLY A 165 3.06 -5.58 -4.59
C GLY A 165 2.23 -5.78 -3.32
N MET A 166 2.08 -7.02 -2.84
CA MET A 166 1.19 -7.36 -1.74
C MET A 166 1.96 -7.78 -0.48
N VAL A 167 1.42 -7.39 0.68
CA VAL A 167 1.87 -7.89 1.98
C VAL A 167 1.10 -9.19 2.27
N PRO A 168 1.77 -10.36 2.37
CA PRO A 168 1.07 -11.61 2.63
C PRO A 168 0.52 -11.64 4.05
N ALA A 169 -0.72 -12.09 4.20
CA ALA A 169 -1.29 -12.38 5.50
C ALA A 169 -0.61 -13.62 6.13
N PRO A 170 -0.56 -13.72 7.47
CA PRO A 170 -0.17 -14.96 8.14
C PRO A 170 -1.03 -16.13 7.67
N PRO A 171 -0.50 -17.37 7.64
CA PRO A 171 -1.29 -18.55 7.33
C PRO A 171 -2.54 -18.64 8.19
N GLN A 172 -3.67 -18.99 7.57
CA GLN A 172 -4.97 -19.07 8.25
C GLN A 172 -5.52 -20.48 8.16
N LYS A 173 -6.15 -20.94 9.24
CA LYS A 173 -6.92 -22.18 9.21
C LYS A 173 -8.31 -21.86 8.65
N LEU A 174 -8.60 -22.30 7.43
CA LEU A 174 -9.90 -22.13 6.80
C LEU A 174 -10.72 -23.41 6.94
N GLU A 175 -11.81 -23.32 7.68
CA GLU A 175 -12.77 -24.41 7.87
C GLU A 175 -14.09 -24.06 7.19
N PHE A 176 -14.66 -25.05 6.50
CA PHE A 176 -15.98 -24.93 5.90
C PHE A 176 -16.96 -25.73 6.75
N PRO A 177 -18.12 -25.18 7.12
CA PRO A 177 -19.11 -25.93 7.87
C PRO A 177 -19.56 -27.14 7.03
N ALA A 178 -19.77 -28.27 7.71
CA ALA A 178 -20.33 -29.45 7.07
C ALA A 178 -21.64 -29.07 6.37
N ALA A 179 -21.85 -29.56 5.15
CA ALA A 179 -23.10 -29.34 4.45
C ALA A 179 -24.24 -29.85 5.35
N ALA A 180 -25.14 -28.94 5.74
CA ALA A 180 -26.31 -29.32 6.53
C ALA A 180 -27.06 -30.41 5.76
N THR A 181 -27.06 -31.62 6.31
CA THR A 181 -27.89 -32.71 5.82
C THR A 181 -29.33 -32.26 6.02
N GLN A 182 -30.03 -31.93 4.93
CA GLN A 182 -31.47 -31.71 5.04
C GLN A 182 -32.07 -33.01 5.57
N PRO A 183 -32.88 -32.99 6.64
CA PRO A 183 -33.61 -34.18 7.04
C PRO A 183 -34.47 -34.61 5.86
N ALA A 184 -34.32 -35.87 5.47
CA ALA A 184 -35.16 -36.49 4.45
C ALA A 184 -36.62 -36.22 4.82
N GLY A 185 -37.32 -35.45 3.98
CA GLY A 185 -38.73 -35.21 4.17
C GLY A 185 -39.44 -36.55 4.20
N ASN A 186 -40.01 -36.89 5.36
CA ASN A 186 -40.90 -38.03 5.49
C ASN A 186 -41.99 -37.91 4.43
N SER A 187 -41.93 -38.81 3.46
CA SER A 187 -43.07 -39.11 2.60
C SER A 187 -44.04 -39.91 3.47
N SER A 188 -45.02 -39.21 4.03
CA SER A 188 -46.20 -39.85 4.63
C SER A 188 -47.39 -39.64 3.71
N GLN A 189 -48.11 -40.75 3.55
CA GLN A 189 -49.21 -41.08 2.66
C GLN A 189 -50.37 -40.08 2.63
#